data_AF-A0A1F2RUX5-F1
#
_entry.id   AF-A0A1F2RUX5-F1
#
_cell.length_a   1.000
_cell.length_b   1.000
_cell.length_c   1.000
_cell.angle_alpha   90.00
_cell.angle_beta   90.00
_cell.angle_gamma   90.00
#
_symmetry.space_group_name_H-M   'P 1'
#
loop_
_entity.id
_entity.type
_entity.pdbx_description
1 polymer ?
#
loop_
_entity_poly.entity_id
_entity_poly.type
_entity_poly.pdbx_seq_one_letter_code
_entity_poly.pdbx_strand_id
1 'polypeptide(L)'
;MLPEEPGGKEGPTSHDASKGFSWTVMDLKAAVERYLDVVKEFQRPMPLSEFGLPKEEVEAMVSAWEEDYQVHRHLELIPASAAGQNTPVYRIGGLLYTAIVFRESIRHVLP
;
A
#
# COMPACT_ATOMS: atom_id res chain seq x y z
N MET A 1 5.14 59.62 -35.89
CA MET A 1 4.58 58.74 -36.93
C MET A 1 5.37 57.44 -36.85
N LEU A 2 4.76 56.41 -36.24
CA LEU A 2 5.03 54.96 -36.07
C LEU A 2 6.35 54.32 -36.60
N PRO A 3 6.91 53.28 -35.93
CA PRO A 3 6.24 51.95 -35.85
C PRO A 3 6.37 51.18 -34.52
N GLU A 4 5.71 50.02 -34.54
CA GLU A 4 5.30 49.10 -33.47
C GLU A 4 6.39 48.13 -32.97
N GLU A 5 6.09 47.45 -31.86
CA GLU A 5 6.95 46.55 -31.06
C GLU A 5 7.48 45.30 -31.81
N PRO A 6 8.48 44.57 -31.27
CA PRO A 6 8.11 43.43 -30.42
C PRO A 6 9.12 43.02 -29.32
N GLY A 7 8.59 42.45 -28.23
CA GLY A 7 9.03 41.15 -27.72
C GLY A 7 10.28 41.08 -26.83
N GLY A 8 10.06 40.65 -25.57
CA GLY A 8 11.07 40.06 -24.70
C GLY A 8 11.02 40.63 -23.28
N LYS A 9 10.97 39.85 -22.20
CA LYS A 9 11.22 38.42 -22.01
C LYS A 9 10.44 37.98 -20.77
N GLU A 10 9.54 37.02 -20.93
CA GLU A 10 8.96 36.28 -19.81
C GLU A 10 9.98 35.23 -19.36
N GLY A 11 10.30 35.21 -18.07
CA GLY A 11 11.21 34.28 -17.40
C GLY A 11 12.11 35.01 -16.40
N PRO A 12 12.10 34.60 -15.12
CA PRO A 12 12.83 33.38 -14.80
C PRO A 12 11.94 32.20 -14.39
N THR A 13 12.15 31.10 -15.10
CA THR A 13 11.99 29.72 -14.64
C THR A 13 12.70 29.53 -13.30
N SER A 14 11.94 29.36 -12.21
CA SER A 14 12.33 28.71 -10.95
C SER A 14 11.11 28.77 -10.03
N HIS A 15 10.54 27.72 -9.47
CA HIS A 15 11.05 26.39 -9.17
C HIS A 15 9.97 25.36 -9.51
N ASP A 16 10.42 24.25 -10.07
CA ASP A 16 9.87 22.91 -9.84
C ASP A 16 9.22 22.86 -8.45
N ALA A 17 7.89 22.96 -8.43
CA ALA A 17 7.10 22.76 -7.23
C ALA A 17 7.10 21.25 -6.98
N SER A 18 8.26 20.80 -6.50
CA SER A 18 8.44 19.73 -5.53
C SER A 18 7.42 18.63 -5.68
N LYS A 19 7.85 17.59 -6.41
CA LYS A 19 7.63 16.19 -6.02
C LYS A 19 6.20 15.95 -5.54
N GLY A 20 5.30 15.74 -6.49
CA GLY A 20 4.08 14.98 -6.22
C GLY A 20 4.48 13.79 -5.39
N PHE A 21 4.03 13.77 -4.13
CA PHE A 21 4.41 12.77 -3.18
C PHE A 21 3.94 11.43 -3.77
N SER A 22 4.85 10.68 -4.38
CA SER A 22 4.60 9.29 -4.74
C SER A 22 4.85 8.49 -3.47
N TRP A 23 3.82 8.43 -2.61
CA TRP A 23 3.66 7.29 -1.72
C TRP A 23 3.30 6.21 -2.74
N THR A 24 4.28 5.48 -3.26
CA THR A 24 3.98 4.20 -3.87
C THR A 24 3.46 3.32 -2.74
N VAL A 25 2.18 3.51 -2.40
CA VAL A 25 1.39 2.54 -1.66
C VAL A 25 1.64 1.24 -2.42
N MET A 26 2.28 0.29 -1.73
CA MET A 26 2.63 -0.99 -2.31
C MET A 26 1.38 -1.57 -2.97
N ASP A 27 1.45 -1.83 -4.28
CA ASP A 27 0.32 -2.41 -4.99
C ASP A 27 0.13 -3.88 -4.60
N LEU A 28 -1.03 -4.44 -4.94
CA LEU A 28 -1.39 -5.81 -4.56
C LEU A 28 -0.38 -6.85 -5.08
N LYS A 29 0.19 -6.64 -6.27
CA LYS A 29 1.17 -7.56 -6.86
C LYS A 29 2.46 -7.54 -6.04
N ALA A 30 3.01 -6.36 -5.77
CA ALA A 30 4.21 -6.21 -4.96
C ALA A 30 4.02 -6.77 -3.54
N ALA A 31 2.81 -6.60 -2.97
CA ALA A 31 2.47 -7.17 -1.68
C ALA A 31 2.43 -8.70 -1.67
N VAL A 32 1.86 -9.32 -2.71
CA VAL A 32 1.83 -10.78 -2.85
C VAL A 32 3.22 -11.35 -3.12
N GLU A 33 4.04 -10.66 -3.92
CA GLU A 33 5.45 -11.01 -4.12
C GLU A 33 6.22 -10.96 -2.80
N ARG A 34 6.10 -9.85 -2.05
CA ARG A 34 6.70 -9.70 -0.72
C ARG A 34 6.23 -10.81 0.23
N TYR A 35 4.96 -11.15 0.21
CA TYR A 35 4.41 -12.24 1.01
C TYR A 35 5.07 -13.58 0.68
N LEU A 36 5.19 -13.93 -0.61
CA LEU A 36 5.85 -15.17 -1.03
C LEU A 36 7.35 -15.17 -0.72
N ASP A 37 8.00 -14.01 -0.74
CA ASP A 37 9.39 -13.90 -0.30
C ASP A 37 9.58 -14.20 1.19
N VAL A 38 8.61 -13.82 2.02
CA VAL A 38 8.68 -14.02 3.48
C VAL A 38 8.23 -15.42 3.88
N VAL A 39 7.03 -15.84 3.49
CA VAL A 39 6.41 -17.09 3.98
C VAL A 39 6.61 -18.30 3.05
N LYS A 40 7.14 -18.09 1.84
CA LYS A 40 7.48 -19.11 0.82
C LYS A 40 6.30 -19.86 0.19
N GLU A 41 5.14 -19.90 0.83
CA GLU A 41 3.93 -20.55 0.33
C GLU A 41 2.65 -19.80 0.71
N PHE A 42 1.59 -19.96 -0.09
CA PHE A 42 0.27 -19.43 0.22
C PHE A 42 -0.36 -20.10 1.43
N GLN A 43 -1.41 -19.48 1.96
CA GLN A 43 -2.21 -19.99 3.07
C GLN A 43 -1.45 -20.05 4.40
N ARG A 44 -0.30 -19.38 4.51
CA ARG A 44 0.41 -19.16 5.77
C ARG A 44 0.23 -17.74 6.31
N PRO A 45 0.08 -17.56 7.64
CA PRO A 45 0.08 -16.23 8.23
C PRO A 45 1.42 -15.53 8.03
N MET A 46 1.37 -14.31 7.51
CA MET A 46 2.50 -13.39 7.50
C MET A 46 2.19 -12.23 8.46
N PRO A 47 3.07 -11.91 9.43
CA PRO A 47 2.89 -10.72 10.25
C PRO A 47 2.80 -9.45 9.38
N LEU A 48 1.88 -8.55 9.71
CA LEU A 48 1.70 -7.30 8.96
C LEU A 48 2.94 -6.39 9.01
N SER A 49 3.82 -6.56 10.00
CA SER A 49 5.11 -5.88 10.09
C SER A 49 6.10 -6.28 8.99
N GLU A 50 5.92 -7.45 8.37
CA GLU A 50 6.84 -7.96 7.34
C GLU A 50 6.68 -7.26 5.99
N PHE A 51 5.63 -6.46 5.79
CA PHE A 51 5.51 -5.59 4.62
C PHE A 51 6.61 -4.52 4.56
N GLY A 52 7.26 -4.21 5.68
CA GLY A 52 8.37 -3.25 5.71
C GLY A 52 7.96 -1.80 5.50
N LEU A 53 6.66 -1.49 5.61
CA LEU A 53 6.10 -0.15 5.50
C LEU A 53 5.81 0.42 6.90
N PRO A 54 5.72 1.76 7.05
CA PRO A 54 5.18 2.39 8.24
C PRO A 54 3.79 1.85 8.59
N LYS A 55 3.46 1.86 9.89
CA LYS A 55 2.23 1.26 10.41
C LYS A 55 0.99 1.81 9.72
N GLU A 56 0.91 3.13 9.59
CA GLU A 56 -0.21 3.85 9.01
C GLU A 56 -0.39 3.49 7.52
N GLU A 57 0.71 3.25 6.80
CA GLU A 57 0.66 2.82 5.40
C GLU A 57 0.17 1.38 5.26
N VAL A 58 0.61 0.47 6.15
CA VAL A 58 0.08 -0.90 6.20
C VAL A 58 -1.42 -0.89 6.51
N GLU A 59 -1.84 -0.10 7.50
CA GLU A 59 -3.26 0.04 7.86
C GLU A 59 -4.10 0.55 6.68
N ALA A 60 -3.63 1.60 5.99
CA ALA A 60 -4.32 2.16 4.83
C ALA A 60 -4.38 1.18 3.64
N MET A 61 -3.25 0.55 3.31
CA MET A 61 -3.13 -0.42 2.22
C MET A 61 -4.06 -1.61 2.44
N VAL A 62 -4.01 -2.22 3.64
CA VAL A 62 -4.81 -3.41 3.93
C VAL A 62 -6.30 -3.06 4.08
N SER A 63 -6.63 -1.88 4.60
CA SER A 63 -8.03 -1.42 4.63
C SER A 63 -8.61 -1.28 3.23
N ALA A 64 -7.85 -0.75 2.26
CA ALA A 64 -8.30 -0.67 0.88
C ALA A 64 -8.60 -2.06 0.26
N TRP A 65 -7.81 -3.08 0.59
CA TRP A 65 -8.05 -4.45 0.14
C TRP A 65 -9.20 -5.16 0.86
N GLU A 66 -9.46 -4.79 2.11
CA GLU A 66 -10.59 -5.32 2.88
C GLU A 66 -11.92 -4.78 2.34
N GLU A 67 -11.94 -3.51 1.92
CA GLU A 67 -13.10 -2.87 1.29
C GLU A 67 -13.34 -3.33 -0.16
N ASP A 68 -12.29 -3.73 -0.88
CA ASP A 68 -12.42 -4.29 -2.23
C ASP A 68 -12.84 -5.76 -2.19
N TYR A 69 -14.12 -6.02 -2.49
CA TYR A 69 -14.68 -7.37 -2.54
C TYR A 69 -13.92 -8.35 -3.45
N GLN A 70 -13.36 -7.87 -4.58
CA GLN A 70 -12.61 -8.75 -5.49
C GLN A 70 -11.31 -9.23 -4.84
N VAL A 71 -10.73 -8.45 -3.92
CA VAL A 71 -9.48 -8.78 -3.23
C VAL A 71 -9.75 -9.46 -1.89
N HIS A 72 -10.65 -8.91 -1.07
CA HIS A 72 -10.99 -9.40 0.27
C HIS A 72 -11.29 -10.90 0.30
N ARG A 73 -12.02 -11.41 -0.69
CA ARG A 73 -12.38 -12.84 -0.79
C ARG A 73 -11.18 -13.80 -0.93
N HIS A 74 -9.99 -13.27 -1.23
CA HIS A 74 -8.75 -14.01 -1.44
C HIS A 74 -7.72 -13.81 -0.31
N LEU A 75 -8.07 -13.04 0.73
CA LEU A 75 -7.23 -12.86 1.90
C LEU A 75 -7.99 -13.19 3.19
N GLU A 76 -7.23 -13.35 4.26
CA GLU A 76 -7.77 -13.54 5.60
C GLU A 76 -6.90 -12.76 6.58
N LEU A 77 -7.53 -12.02 7.50
CA LEU A 77 -6.85 -11.25 8.52
C LEU A 77 -6.90 -11.98 9.86
N ILE A 78 -5.74 -12.11 10.50
CA ILE A 78 -5.62 -12.80 11.78
C ILE A 78 -5.83 -11.77 12.91
N PRO A 79 -6.91 -11.92 13.71
CA PRO A 79 -7.26 -10.95 14.75
C PRO A 79 -6.20 -10.92 15.85
N ALA A 80 -6.01 -9.75 16.45
CA ALA A 80 -5.03 -9.57 17.52
C ALA A 80 -5.30 -10.44 18.77
N SER A 81 -6.54 -10.89 18.96
CA SER A 81 -6.91 -11.84 20.03
C SER A 81 -6.25 -13.21 19.91
N ALA A 82 -5.77 -13.58 18.72
CA ALA A 82 -5.06 -14.83 18.47
C ALA A 82 -3.53 -14.71 18.70
N ALA A 83 -3.02 -13.51 19.00
CA ALA A 83 -1.58 -13.25 19.09
C ALA A 83 -1.06 -13.21 20.52
N GLY A 84 0.26 -13.44 20.68
CA GLY A 84 0.95 -13.34 21.96
C GLY A 84 1.17 -11.89 22.41
N GLN A 85 1.43 -11.71 23.71
CA GLN A 85 1.81 -10.41 24.27
C GLN A 85 3.07 -9.87 23.56
N ASN A 86 3.08 -8.57 23.22
CA ASN A 86 4.11 -7.85 22.45
C ASN A 86 4.10 -8.02 20.92
N THR A 87 3.05 -8.60 20.33
CA THR A 87 2.90 -8.60 18.87
C THR A 87 2.43 -7.22 18.38
N PRO A 88 3.06 -6.61 17.35
CA PRO A 88 2.56 -5.37 16.75
C PRO A 88 1.13 -5.55 16.24
N VAL A 89 0.25 -4.60 16.60
CA VAL A 89 -1.17 -4.60 16.19
C VAL A 89 -1.46 -3.47 15.22
N TYR A 90 -2.32 -3.76 14.26
CA TYR A 90 -2.74 -2.87 13.17
C TYR A 90 -4.25 -2.71 13.21
N ARG A 91 -4.73 -1.49 13.02
CA ARG A 91 -6.15 -1.15 12.96
C ARG A 91 -6.61 -1.13 11.51
N ILE A 92 -7.46 -2.09 11.14
CA ILE A 92 -8.00 -2.24 9.78
C ILE A 92 -9.52 -2.29 9.92
N GLY A 93 -10.26 -1.43 9.20
CA GLY A 93 -11.73 -1.40 9.30
C GLY A 93 -12.27 -1.19 10.73
N GLY A 94 -11.49 -0.57 11.62
CA GLY A 94 -11.84 -0.37 13.03
C GLY A 94 -11.55 -1.54 13.98
N LEU A 95 -11.15 -2.71 13.45
CA LEU A 95 -10.75 -3.90 14.22
C LEU A 95 -9.23 -4.04 14.28
N LEU A 96 -8.73 -4.89 15.19
CA LEU A 96 -7.30 -5.08 15.43
C LEU A 96 -6.80 -6.42 14.90
N TYR A 97 -5.73 -6.37 14.11
CA TYR A 97 -5.12 -7.53 13.46
C TYR A 97 -3.60 -7.54 13.62
N THR A 98 -3.00 -8.70 13.37
CA THR A 98 -1.55 -8.91 13.52
C THR A 98 -0.90 -9.53 12.30
N ALA A 99 -1.65 -10.31 11.52
CA ALA A 99 -1.14 -10.99 10.34
C ALA A 99 -2.20 -11.04 9.22
N ILE A 100 -1.72 -11.28 8.01
CA ILE A 100 -2.51 -11.51 6.80
C ILE A 100 -2.14 -12.87 6.21
N VAL A 101 -3.12 -13.53 5.60
CA VAL A 101 -2.94 -14.73 4.81
C VAL A 101 -3.45 -14.45 3.41
N PHE A 102 -2.62 -14.65 2.39
CA PHE A 102 -3.11 -14.70 1.01
C PHE A 102 -3.43 -16.14 0.61
N ARG A 103 -4.59 -16.33 -0.01
CA ARG A 103 -4.96 -17.59 -0.67
C ARG A 103 -4.34 -17.61 -2.06
N GLU A 104 -4.02 -18.79 -2.57
CA GLU A 104 -3.44 -18.93 -3.92
C GLU A 104 -4.33 -18.33 -5.02
N SER A 105 -5.65 -18.30 -4.79
CA SER A 105 -6.62 -17.69 -5.71
C SER A 105 -6.48 -16.17 -5.87
N ILE A 106 -5.69 -15.48 -5.03
CA ILE A 106 -5.34 -14.06 -5.22
C ILE A 106 -4.71 -13.81 -6.59
N ARG A 107 -4.04 -14.81 -7.17
CA ARG A 107 -3.42 -14.74 -8.51
C ARG A 107 -4.41 -14.38 -9.62
N HIS A 108 -5.71 -14.64 -9.43
CA HIS A 108 -6.73 -14.35 -10.44
C HIS A 108 -7.11 -12.87 -10.51
N VAL A 109 -6.75 -12.07 -9.52
CA VAL A 109 -7.10 -10.64 -9.40
C VAL A 109 -5.87 -9.74 -9.34
N LEU A 110 -4.68 -10.31 -9.56
CA LEU A 110 -3.46 -9.52 -9.74
C LEU A 110 -3.53 -8.77 -11.08
N PRO A 111 -3.15 -7.49 -11.12
CA PRO A 111 -3.11 -6.69 -12.35
C PRO A 111 -2.00 -7.14 -13.32
#